data_AF-A0A2D7X0E1-F1
#
_entry.id   AF-A0A2D7X0E1-F1
#
_cell.length_a   1.000
_cell.length_b   1.000
_cell.length_c   1.000
_cell.angle_alpha   90.00
_cell.angle_beta   90.00
_cell.angle_gamma   90.00
#
_symmetry.space_group_name_H-M   'P 1'
#
loop_
_entity.id
_entity.type
_entity.pdbx_description
1 polymer ?
#
loop_
_entity_poly.entity_id
_entity_poly.type
_entity_poly.pdbx_seq_one_letter_code
_entity_poly.pdbx_strand_id
1 'polypeptide(L)'
;MKTITARNVNGAILRGIDLFKDEINYREQESRNGKTLEAVEPVTTTYLRPTERVCLIPERDANPFFHFIESMWMLAGRNDLESLTYYVASMSNFSDDGETLWGAYGYRWRQYFHKDQLDMVVKLLKENPDDRRAVLQMWDANKDLARVSKDVPCNTNIYFKIRDGVLNMTVCNRSNDMLWGAYGANVVHMSVLQELIAHRLGVPVGVYRQVSDSFHVYLNEVWDRVKHLSLDAYAIRSAANPYDTLYNYSQSDLFIEHDCLDFEHERFFNYHPADIVAADNWVNPCYRDIAVPMAHTYYLYKSGKYAEAYEHCNKIVPEDWKDACLSWLRTREERRNKLAEKGE
;
A
#
# COMPACT_ATOMS: atom_id res chain seq x y z
N MET A 1 -8.77 23.61 0.52
CA MET A 1 -8.30 22.23 0.31
C MET A 1 -6.98 22.31 -0.42
N LYS A 2 -5.92 21.74 0.15
CA LYS A 2 -4.60 21.67 -0.47
C LYS A 2 -4.57 20.51 -1.48
N THR A 3 -3.84 20.68 -2.56
CA THR A 3 -3.69 19.67 -3.61
C THR A 3 -2.23 19.31 -3.79
N ILE A 4 -1.91 18.01 -3.70
CA ILE A 4 -0.60 17.46 -4.03
C ILE A 4 -0.75 16.65 -5.31
N THR A 5 -0.13 17.09 -6.40
CA THR A 5 -0.08 16.31 -7.64
C THR A 5 1.33 15.79 -7.84
N ALA A 6 1.48 14.49 -8.03
CA ALA A 6 2.75 13.83 -8.23
C ALA A 6 2.64 12.76 -9.32
N ARG A 7 3.77 12.46 -9.99
CA ARG A 7 3.87 11.31 -10.88
C ARG A 7 3.50 10.03 -10.13
N ASN A 8 4.11 9.83 -8.97
CA ASN A 8 4.03 8.61 -8.18
C ASN A 8 4.26 8.88 -6.68
N VAL A 9 4.29 7.83 -5.86
CA VAL A 9 4.46 7.94 -4.40
C VAL A 9 5.74 8.68 -4.00
N ASN A 10 6.86 8.45 -4.70
CA ASN A 10 8.14 9.07 -4.38
C ASN A 10 8.07 10.60 -4.49
N GLY A 11 7.42 11.11 -5.55
CA GLY A 11 7.15 12.54 -5.68
C GLY A 11 6.11 13.07 -4.69
N ALA A 12 5.13 12.24 -4.31
CA ALA A 12 4.09 12.62 -3.34
C ALA A 12 4.67 12.80 -1.93
N ILE A 13 5.60 11.93 -1.51
CA ILE A 13 6.31 12.03 -0.21
C ILE A 13 7.02 13.37 -0.11
N LEU A 14 7.82 13.74 -1.11
CA LEU A 14 8.60 14.98 -1.06
C LEU A 14 7.69 16.22 -1.00
N ARG A 15 6.63 16.26 -1.81
CA ARG A 15 5.64 17.35 -1.79
C ARG A 15 4.84 17.40 -0.49
N GLY A 16 4.57 16.25 0.12
CA GLY A 16 3.91 16.16 1.42
C GLY A 16 4.81 16.65 2.55
N ILE A 17 6.11 16.33 2.51
CA ILE A 17 7.08 16.89 3.46
C ILE A 17 7.12 18.42 3.35
N ASP A 18 7.16 18.96 2.12
CA ASP A 18 7.17 20.41 1.91
C ASP A 18 5.89 21.11 2.42
N LEU A 19 4.73 20.43 2.43
CA LEU A 19 3.50 20.94 3.05
C LEU A 19 3.73 21.27 4.53
N PHE A 20 4.46 20.42 5.26
CA PHE A 20 4.71 20.54 6.70
C PHE A 20 5.95 21.38 7.06
N LYS A 21 6.56 22.09 6.10
CA LYS A 21 7.67 23.03 6.38
C LYS A 21 7.22 24.43 6.71
N ASP A 22 6.02 24.79 6.30
CA ASP A 22 5.45 26.10 6.55
C ASP A 22 4.37 25.98 7.63
N GLU A 23 4.61 26.64 8.76
CA GLU A 23 3.73 26.61 9.95
C GLU A 23 2.32 27.09 9.64
N ILE A 24 2.08 27.85 8.57
CA ILE A 24 0.71 28.25 8.18
C ILE A 24 -0.12 27.08 7.67
N ASN A 25 0.51 25.99 7.24
CA ASN A 25 -0.16 24.86 6.60
C ASN A 25 -0.62 23.78 7.59
N TYR A 26 -0.12 23.80 8.83
CA TYR A 26 -0.41 22.77 9.81
C TYR A 26 -0.69 23.32 11.21
N ARG A 27 -1.30 22.49 12.05
CA ARG A 27 -1.41 22.67 13.49
C ARG A 27 -0.77 21.50 14.21
N GLU A 28 -0.20 21.74 15.38
CA GLU A 28 0.22 20.65 16.26
C GLU A 28 -0.99 20.07 16.99
N GLN A 29 -1.04 18.74 17.09
CA GLN A 29 -2.12 18.04 17.78
C GLN A 29 -1.57 16.84 18.55
N GLU A 30 -2.05 16.67 19.79
CA GLU A 30 -1.90 15.43 20.54
C GLU A 30 -2.90 14.38 20.07
N SER A 31 -2.42 13.18 19.79
CA SER A 31 -3.26 12.05 19.35
C SER A 31 -3.06 10.84 20.26
N ARG A 32 -3.90 9.82 20.08
CA ARG A 32 -3.78 8.53 20.79
C ARG A 32 -2.41 7.86 20.63
N ASN A 33 -1.71 8.12 19.54
CA ASN A 33 -0.45 7.46 19.16
C ASN A 33 0.74 8.43 19.17
N GLY A 34 0.60 9.59 19.81
CA GLY A 34 1.65 10.60 19.97
C GLY A 34 1.37 11.91 19.24
N LYS A 35 2.34 12.82 19.29
CA LYS A 35 2.25 14.16 18.73
C LYS A 35 2.28 14.14 17.19
N THR A 36 1.42 14.93 16.58
CA THR A 36 1.26 15.03 15.13
C THR A 36 1.33 16.48 14.65
N LEU A 37 1.74 16.66 13.40
CA LEU A 37 1.45 17.85 12.61
C LEU A 37 0.26 17.50 11.70
N GLU A 38 -0.86 18.18 11.85
CA GLU A 38 -2.06 17.98 11.04
C GLU A 38 -2.24 19.16 10.10
N ALA A 39 -2.46 18.91 8.81
CA ALA A 39 -2.75 19.94 7.84
C ALA A 39 -4.03 20.71 8.23
N VAL A 40 -4.00 22.04 8.14
CA VAL A 40 -5.13 22.90 8.53
C VAL A 40 -6.36 22.67 7.64
N GLU A 41 -6.14 22.26 6.40
CA GLU A 41 -7.20 21.97 5.44
C GLU A 41 -7.10 20.53 4.93
N PRO A 42 -8.22 19.94 4.45
CA PRO A 42 -8.18 18.67 3.74
C PRO A 42 -7.16 18.68 2.59
N VAL A 43 -6.52 17.53 2.37
CA VAL A 43 -5.48 17.34 1.36
C VAL A 43 -5.94 16.32 0.33
N THR A 44 -5.91 16.70 -0.94
CA THR A 44 -6.09 15.76 -2.05
C THR A 44 -4.76 15.44 -2.70
N THR A 45 -4.33 14.18 -2.62
CA THR A 45 -3.17 13.69 -3.37
C THR A 45 -3.64 13.05 -4.67
N THR A 46 -3.03 13.45 -5.79
CA THR A 46 -3.28 12.92 -7.13
C THR A 46 -2.02 12.23 -7.66
N TYR A 47 -2.12 10.94 -7.93
CA TYR A 47 -1.06 10.13 -8.53
C TYR A 47 -1.35 9.95 -10.02
N LEU A 48 -0.47 10.49 -10.87
CA LEU A 48 -0.62 10.45 -12.32
C LEU A 48 -0.27 9.07 -12.90
N ARG A 49 0.62 8.33 -12.24
CA ARG A 49 1.03 6.96 -12.56
C ARG A 49 0.91 6.10 -11.30
N PRO A 50 -0.31 5.72 -10.89
CA PRO A 50 -0.51 4.94 -9.67
C PRO A 50 0.06 3.51 -9.76
N THR A 51 0.46 3.05 -10.93
CA THR A 51 1.17 1.78 -11.12
C THR A 51 2.64 1.86 -10.70
N GLU A 52 3.23 3.05 -10.67
CA GLU A 52 4.53 3.34 -10.04
C GLU A 52 4.35 3.50 -8.52
N ARG A 53 3.90 2.44 -7.83
CA ARG A 53 3.44 2.49 -6.43
C ARG A 53 4.51 2.21 -5.38
N VAL A 54 5.71 1.80 -5.78
CA VAL A 54 6.78 1.40 -4.86
C VAL A 54 7.52 2.62 -4.34
N CYS A 55 7.64 2.72 -3.02
CA CYS A 55 8.48 3.72 -2.37
C CYS A 55 9.94 3.27 -2.42
N LEU A 56 10.74 4.01 -3.18
CA LEU A 56 12.17 3.75 -3.41
C LEU A 56 13.07 4.75 -2.67
N ILE A 57 12.51 5.61 -1.81
CA ILE A 57 13.26 6.53 -0.94
C ILE A 57 13.88 5.72 0.22
N PRO A 58 15.21 5.55 0.29
CA PRO A 58 15.84 4.70 1.31
C PRO A 58 15.59 5.18 2.74
N GLU A 59 15.54 6.50 2.97
CA GLU A 59 15.30 7.11 4.27
C GLU A 59 13.89 6.81 4.80
N ARG A 60 12.91 6.64 3.90
CA ARG A 60 11.55 6.24 4.27
C ARG A 60 11.53 4.82 4.81
N ASP A 61 12.39 3.94 4.28
CA ASP A 61 12.56 2.57 4.78
C ASP A 61 11.23 1.80 4.87
N ALA A 62 10.41 1.94 3.83
CA ALA A 62 9.13 1.24 3.69
C ALA A 62 9.36 -0.28 3.61
N ASN A 63 8.42 -1.09 4.13
CA ASN A 63 8.48 -2.54 4.03
C ASN A 63 7.74 -3.02 2.76
N PRO A 64 8.44 -3.30 1.64
CA PRO A 64 7.79 -3.69 0.39
C PRO A 64 7.11 -5.06 0.48
N PHE A 65 7.66 -6.01 1.24
CA PHE A 65 7.08 -7.33 1.45
C PHE A 65 5.67 -7.20 2.04
N PHE A 66 5.55 -6.42 3.10
CA PHE A 66 4.28 -6.17 3.76
C PHE A 66 3.28 -5.46 2.85
N HIS A 67 3.67 -4.34 2.22
CA HIS A 67 2.74 -3.57 1.38
C HIS A 67 2.15 -4.40 0.22
N PHE A 68 2.98 -5.24 -0.42
CA PHE A 68 2.48 -6.06 -1.52
C PHE A 68 1.61 -7.21 -1.03
N ILE A 69 2.03 -7.92 0.02
CA ILE A 69 1.29 -9.07 0.56
C ILE A 69 -0.03 -8.65 1.19
N GLU A 70 -0.06 -7.51 1.88
CA GLU A 70 -1.31 -6.93 2.40
C GLU A 70 -2.26 -6.54 1.26
N SER A 71 -1.75 -6.10 0.10
CA SER A 71 -2.61 -5.88 -1.07
C SER A 71 -3.31 -7.17 -1.51
N MET A 72 -2.59 -8.30 -1.57
CA MET A 72 -3.18 -9.59 -1.90
C MET A 72 -4.15 -10.06 -0.82
N TRP A 73 -3.85 -9.82 0.46
CA TRP A 73 -4.71 -10.14 1.59
C TRP A 73 -6.02 -9.34 1.55
N MET A 74 -5.94 -8.07 1.16
CA MET A 74 -7.10 -7.19 0.97
C MET A 74 -7.95 -7.65 -0.23
N LEU A 75 -7.34 -7.98 -1.37
CA LEU A 75 -8.08 -8.52 -2.52
C LEU A 75 -8.75 -9.86 -2.22
N ALA A 76 -8.11 -10.71 -1.42
CA ALA A 76 -8.67 -11.97 -0.92
C ALA A 76 -9.86 -11.80 0.04
N GLY A 77 -10.21 -10.56 0.43
CA GLY A 77 -11.34 -10.30 1.30
C GLY A 77 -11.13 -10.70 2.77
N ARG A 78 -9.87 -10.85 3.19
CA ARG A 78 -9.51 -11.39 4.51
C ARG A 78 -9.60 -10.34 5.62
N ASN A 79 -9.72 -10.82 6.86
CA ASN A 79 -9.63 -10.05 8.10
C ASN A 79 -8.79 -10.72 9.21
N ASP A 80 -8.14 -11.84 8.92
CA ASP A 80 -7.30 -12.57 9.88
C ASP A 80 -5.97 -11.84 10.13
N LEU A 81 -5.55 -11.84 11.39
CA LEU A 81 -4.34 -11.15 11.85
C LEU A 81 -3.07 -11.96 11.57
N GLU A 82 -3.16 -13.29 11.60
CA GLU A 82 -2.02 -14.21 11.50
C GLU A 82 -1.20 -13.96 10.22
N SER A 83 -1.88 -13.85 9.07
CA SER A 83 -1.24 -13.61 7.78
C SER A 83 -0.35 -12.37 7.76
N LEU A 84 -0.76 -11.30 8.44
CA LEU A 84 -0.04 -10.01 8.42
C LEU A 84 1.05 -9.93 9.49
N THR A 85 0.82 -10.50 10.68
CA THR A 85 1.77 -10.46 11.79
C THR A 85 3.09 -11.18 11.50
N TYR A 86 3.08 -12.12 10.56
CA TYR A 86 4.31 -12.72 10.05
C TYR A 86 5.28 -11.67 9.46
N TYR A 87 4.74 -10.74 8.66
CA TYR A 87 5.49 -9.69 7.97
C TYR A 87 5.65 -8.42 8.81
N VAL A 88 4.68 -8.09 9.66
CA VAL A 88 4.69 -6.92 10.54
C VAL A 88 4.07 -7.27 11.89
N ALA A 89 4.91 -7.63 12.86
CA ALA A 89 4.46 -8.05 14.19
C ALA A 89 3.62 -6.99 14.92
N SER A 90 3.88 -5.70 14.67
CA SER A 90 3.12 -4.58 15.24
C SER A 90 1.68 -4.50 14.77
N MET A 91 1.27 -5.29 13.76
CA MET A 91 -0.12 -5.39 13.35
C MET A 91 -1.03 -5.88 14.49
N SER A 92 -0.47 -6.67 15.40
CA SER A 92 -1.17 -7.12 16.63
C SER A 92 -1.67 -5.98 17.52
N ASN A 93 -1.03 -4.80 17.46
CA ASN A 93 -1.47 -3.61 18.20
C ASN A 93 -2.80 -3.04 17.71
N PHE A 94 -3.25 -3.43 16.51
CA PHE A 94 -4.50 -2.98 15.90
C PHE A 94 -5.64 -4.00 16.06
N SER A 95 -5.38 -5.17 16.64
CA SER A 95 -6.42 -6.16 16.88
C SER A 95 -7.07 -5.99 18.26
N ASP A 96 -8.40 -6.03 18.27
CA ASP A 96 -9.18 -6.00 19.51
C ASP A 96 -9.16 -7.35 20.22
N ASP A 97 -9.18 -8.46 19.46
CA ASP A 97 -9.34 -9.84 19.95
C ASP A 97 -8.07 -10.70 19.83
N GLY A 98 -7.05 -10.22 19.10
CA GLY A 98 -5.81 -10.96 18.83
C GLY A 98 -5.91 -11.94 17.66
N GLU A 99 -7.04 -11.98 16.95
CA GLU A 99 -7.31 -12.92 15.85
C GLU A 99 -7.68 -12.19 14.56
N THR A 100 -8.41 -11.08 14.64
CA THR A 100 -8.92 -10.36 13.48
C THR A 100 -8.68 -8.85 13.55
N LEU A 101 -8.77 -8.20 12.38
CA LEU A 101 -8.76 -6.75 12.23
C LEU A 101 -10.17 -6.25 11.89
N TRP A 102 -10.71 -5.37 12.72
CA TRP A 102 -12.07 -4.83 12.54
C TRP A 102 -12.19 -3.89 11.33
N GLY A 103 -11.13 -3.11 11.10
CA GLY A 103 -11.00 -2.15 10.01
C GLY A 103 -10.49 -2.75 8.70
N ALA A 104 -10.33 -4.08 8.64
CA ALA A 104 -9.84 -4.81 7.47
C ALA A 104 -10.57 -4.45 6.18
N TYR A 105 -9.92 -3.68 5.31
CA TYR A 105 -10.54 -3.14 4.11
C TYR A 105 -11.00 -4.23 3.14
N GLY A 106 -10.20 -5.30 2.95
CA GLY A 106 -10.58 -6.42 2.09
C GLY A 106 -11.90 -7.06 2.49
N TYR A 107 -12.04 -7.37 3.78
CA TYR A 107 -13.29 -7.86 4.35
C TYR A 107 -14.45 -6.88 4.12
N ARG A 108 -14.22 -5.57 4.27
CA ARG A 108 -15.23 -4.54 3.93
C ARG A 108 -15.62 -4.58 2.46
N TRP A 109 -14.67 -4.84 1.56
CA TRP A 109 -14.92 -4.87 0.11
C TRP A 109 -15.76 -6.08 -0.30
N ARG A 110 -15.47 -7.27 0.24
CA ARG A 110 -16.01 -8.52 -0.31
C ARG A 110 -17.08 -9.20 0.55
N GLN A 111 -17.13 -8.96 1.85
CA GLN A 111 -17.89 -9.83 2.77
C GLN A 111 -18.73 -9.08 3.81
N TYR A 112 -18.21 -8.02 4.44
CA TYR A 112 -18.81 -7.34 5.61
C TYR A 112 -20.27 -6.92 5.38
N PHE A 113 -20.56 -6.32 4.23
CA PHE A 113 -21.90 -5.83 3.88
C PHE A 113 -22.79 -6.91 3.24
N HIS A 114 -22.44 -8.19 3.42
CA HIS A 114 -23.08 -9.36 2.81
C HIS A 114 -23.11 -9.31 1.28
N LYS A 115 -22.09 -8.67 0.68
CA LYS A 115 -21.99 -8.43 -0.76
C LYS A 115 -20.52 -8.33 -1.16
N ASP A 116 -20.21 -8.86 -2.33
CA ASP A 116 -18.96 -8.55 -3.01
C ASP A 116 -19.10 -7.26 -3.81
N GLN A 117 -18.62 -6.15 -3.24
CA GLN A 117 -18.71 -4.84 -3.86
C GLN A 117 -17.80 -4.72 -5.09
N LEU A 118 -16.72 -5.52 -5.19
CA LEU A 118 -15.81 -5.49 -6.34
C LEU A 118 -16.53 -5.99 -7.60
N ASP A 119 -17.18 -7.15 -7.48
CA ASP A 119 -17.99 -7.73 -8.56
C ASP A 119 -19.13 -6.81 -8.98
N MET A 120 -19.80 -6.19 -8.00
CA MET A 120 -20.88 -5.24 -8.26
C MET A 120 -20.39 -4.00 -9.02
N VAL A 121 -19.25 -3.42 -8.63
CA VAL A 121 -18.64 -2.28 -9.33
C VAL A 121 -18.27 -2.65 -10.76
N VAL A 122 -17.62 -3.81 -10.97
CA VAL A 122 -17.27 -4.28 -12.31
C VAL A 122 -18.52 -4.46 -13.17
N LYS A 123 -19.56 -5.10 -12.64
CA LYS A 123 -20.83 -5.30 -13.35
C LYS A 123 -21.46 -3.97 -13.77
N LEU A 124 -21.57 -3.01 -12.84
CA LEU A 124 -22.14 -1.69 -13.12
C LEU A 124 -21.41 -0.97 -14.26
N LEU A 125 -20.07 -0.97 -14.21
CA LEU A 125 -19.25 -0.27 -15.21
C LEU A 125 -19.17 -1.02 -16.55
N LYS A 126 -19.33 -2.35 -16.58
CA LYS A 126 -19.51 -3.11 -17.83
C LYS A 126 -20.85 -2.81 -18.50
N GLU A 127 -21.92 -2.69 -17.71
CA GLU A 127 -23.27 -2.36 -18.22
C GLU A 127 -23.34 -0.91 -18.71
N ASN A 128 -22.71 0.02 -17.97
CA ASN A 128 -22.66 1.44 -18.31
C ASN A 128 -21.32 2.07 -17.87
N PRO A 129 -20.37 2.28 -18.79
CA PRO A 129 -19.07 2.90 -18.48
C PRO A 129 -19.17 4.30 -17.85
N ASP A 130 -20.26 5.01 -18.10
CA ASP A 130 -20.51 6.36 -17.57
C ASP A 130 -21.24 6.37 -16.22
N ASP A 131 -21.55 5.19 -15.65
CA ASP A 131 -22.28 5.07 -14.41
C ASP A 131 -21.57 5.82 -13.27
N ARG A 132 -22.34 6.64 -12.54
CA ARG A 132 -21.87 7.48 -11.43
C ARG A 132 -22.12 6.83 -10.07
N ARG A 133 -22.68 5.61 -10.05
CA ARG A 133 -23.07 4.82 -8.88
C ARG A 133 -22.07 3.72 -8.55
N ALA A 134 -20.97 3.60 -9.31
CA ALA A 134 -19.87 2.70 -9.00
C ALA A 134 -19.10 3.19 -7.75
N VAL A 135 -19.68 2.90 -6.59
CA VAL A 135 -19.21 3.29 -5.27
C VAL A 135 -18.97 2.05 -4.42
N LEU A 136 -17.77 1.95 -3.85
CA LEU A 136 -17.43 0.94 -2.85
C LEU A 136 -17.46 1.60 -1.47
N GLN A 137 -18.14 0.97 -0.51
CA GLN A 137 -18.26 1.44 0.87
C GLN A 137 -17.35 0.65 1.82
N MET A 138 -16.71 1.33 2.76
CA MET A 138 -15.92 0.71 3.83
C MET A 138 -16.41 1.07 5.23
N TRP A 139 -16.90 2.30 5.41
CA TRP A 139 -17.43 2.78 6.69
C TRP A 139 -18.87 2.32 6.94
N ASP A 140 -19.17 1.81 8.13
CA ASP A 140 -20.53 1.50 8.58
C ASP A 140 -20.94 2.46 9.71
N ALA A 141 -21.90 3.33 9.43
CA ALA A 141 -22.39 4.29 10.43
C ALA A 141 -23.02 3.62 11.67
N ASN A 142 -23.63 2.44 11.53
CA ASN A 142 -24.27 1.73 12.64
C ASN A 142 -23.26 1.04 13.55
N LYS A 143 -22.07 0.72 13.03
CA LYS A 143 -21.09 -0.11 13.72
C LYS A 143 -19.79 0.59 14.05
N ASP A 144 -19.33 1.54 13.23
CA ASP A 144 -18.02 2.20 13.39
C ASP A 144 -18.12 3.51 14.20
N LEU A 145 -19.23 4.25 14.10
CA LEU A 145 -19.36 5.59 14.70
C LEU A 145 -19.29 5.60 16.24
N ALA A 146 -19.81 4.57 16.89
CA ALA A 146 -19.85 4.44 18.36
C ALA A 146 -18.89 3.37 18.90
N ARG A 147 -17.99 2.83 18.05
CA ARG A 147 -17.13 1.72 18.44
C ARG A 147 -15.91 2.21 19.20
N VAL A 148 -15.66 1.58 20.35
CA VAL A 148 -14.34 1.62 20.99
C VAL A 148 -13.53 0.46 20.42
N SER A 149 -12.56 0.76 19.56
CA SER A 149 -11.71 -0.22 18.90
C SER A 149 -10.34 0.36 18.59
N LYS A 150 -9.34 -0.51 18.56
CA LYS A 150 -7.98 -0.14 18.15
C LYS A 150 -7.91 0.14 16.65
N ASP A 151 -8.77 -0.50 15.87
CA ASP A 151 -8.78 -0.45 14.41
C ASP A 151 -10.16 -0.11 13.85
N VAL A 152 -10.34 1.16 13.49
CA VAL A 152 -11.55 1.67 12.86
C VAL A 152 -11.19 2.15 11.45
N PRO A 153 -11.91 1.76 10.38
CA PRO A 153 -11.58 2.12 9.01
C PRO A 153 -11.30 3.62 8.85
N CYS A 154 -10.16 3.97 8.25
CA CYS A 154 -9.83 5.36 7.92
C CYS A 154 -10.26 5.72 6.49
N ASN A 155 -10.08 4.81 5.54
CA ASN A 155 -10.68 4.92 4.22
C ASN A 155 -12.19 4.59 4.35
N THR A 156 -13.04 5.46 3.83
CA THR A 156 -14.49 5.41 4.05
C THR A 156 -15.25 4.91 2.84
N ASN A 157 -14.89 5.37 1.65
CA ASN A 157 -15.48 4.93 0.39
C ASN A 157 -14.55 5.19 -0.80
N ILE A 158 -14.84 4.54 -1.93
CA ILE A 158 -14.11 4.68 -3.19
C ILE A 158 -15.10 4.96 -4.32
N TYR A 159 -14.78 5.94 -5.17
CA TYR A 159 -15.49 6.20 -6.42
C TYR A 159 -14.69 5.70 -7.61
N PHE A 160 -15.33 4.95 -8.50
CA PHE A 160 -14.76 4.48 -9.76
C PHE A 160 -15.43 5.17 -10.94
N LYS A 161 -14.65 5.61 -11.93
CA LYS A 161 -15.16 6.28 -13.14
C LYS A 161 -14.31 5.92 -14.36
N ILE A 162 -14.92 5.44 -15.43
CA ILE A 162 -14.24 5.33 -16.73
C ILE A 162 -14.38 6.67 -17.44
N ARG A 163 -13.28 7.36 -17.72
CA ARG A 163 -13.29 8.62 -18.48
C ARG A 163 -12.15 8.58 -19.48
N ASP A 164 -12.41 9.02 -20.70
CA ASP A 164 -11.42 9.01 -21.78
C ASP A 164 -10.78 7.62 -21.98
N GLY A 165 -11.60 6.57 -21.83
CA GLY A 165 -11.18 5.19 -21.98
C GLY A 165 -10.34 4.61 -20.84
N VAL A 166 -10.08 5.35 -19.74
CA VAL A 166 -9.27 4.87 -18.60
C VAL A 166 -10.05 4.85 -17.28
N LEU A 167 -9.73 3.90 -16.40
CA LEU A 167 -10.35 3.80 -15.08
C LEU A 167 -9.70 4.77 -14.09
N ASN A 168 -10.41 5.82 -13.72
CA ASN A 168 -10.05 6.73 -12.63
C ASN A 168 -10.63 6.24 -11.30
N MET A 169 -9.91 6.47 -10.21
CA MET A 169 -10.33 6.10 -8.86
C MET A 169 -10.14 7.24 -7.87
N THR A 170 -11.09 7.45 -6.96
CA THR A 170 -10.99 8.43 -5.87
C THR A 170 -11.34 7.79 -4.54
N VAL A 171 -10.40 7.75 -3.60
CA VAL A 171 -10.57 7.22 -2.25
C VAL A 171 -10.80 8.39 -1.29
N CYS A 172 -11.82 8.28 -0.45
CA CYS A 172 -12.09 9.24 0.63
C CYS A 172 -11.58 8.67 1.95
N ASN A 173 -10.86 9.48 2.71
CA ASN A 173 -10.23 9.10 3.97
C ASN A 173 -10.49 10.17 5.03
N ARG A 174 -10.94 9.75 6.22
CA ARG A 174 -11.24 10.67 7.33
C ARG A 174 -10.02 11.07 8.17
N SER A 175 -8.97 10.25 8.18
CA SER A 175 -7.78 10.37 9.03
C SER A 175 -6.61 9.58 8.42
N ASN A 176 -5.65 10.27 7.83
CA ASN A 176 -4.59 9.68 7.02
C ASN A 176 -3.21 10.10 7.53
N ASP A 177 -2.48 9.14 8.10
CA ASP A 177 -1.05 9.30 8.35
C ASP A 177 -0.34 9.39 7.00
N MET A 178 0.38 10.49 6.77
CA MET A 178 1.08 10.76 5.53
C MET A 178 2.11 9.68 5.19
N LEU A 179 2.93 9.26 6.14
CA LEU A 179 4.09 8.40 5.88
C LEU A 179 3.72 6.92 5.92
N TRP A 180 2.94 6.49 6.91
CA TRP A 180 2.57 5.09 7.09
C TRP A 180 1.31 4.72 6.30
N GLY A 181 0.33 5.62 6.28
CA GLY A 181 -0.92 5.44 5.54
C GLY A 181 -0.77 5.88 4.09
N ALA A 182 -1.02 7.17 3.82
CA ALA A 182 -1.19 7.76 2.50
C ALA A 182 -0.07 7.37 1.52
N TYR A 183 1.19 7.59 1.91
CA TYR A 183 2.37 7.36 1.07
C TYR A 183 3.17 6.12 1.49
N GLY A 184 2.55 5.25 2.29
CA GLY A 184 3.06 3.93 2.61
C GLY A 184 2.11 2.88 2.04
N ALA A 185 1.27 2.34 2.91
CA ALA A 185 0.42 1.20 2.59
C ALA A 185 -0.74 1.56 1.65
N ASN A 186 -1.45 2.68 1.89
CA ASN A 186 -2.67 3.03 1.16
C ASN A 186 -2.44 3.21 -0.35
N VAL A 187 -1.37 3.88 -0.75
CA VAL A 187 -1.07 4.08 -2.18
C VAL A 187 -0.83 2.76 -2.90
N VAL A 188 -0.16 1.79 -2.26
CA VAL A 188 0.06 0.47 -2.84
C VAL A 188 -1.27 -0.27 -2.95
N HIS A 189 -2.01 -0.43 -1.85
CA HIS A 189 -3.18 -1.31 -1.84
C HIS A 189 -4.28 -0.78 -2.76
N MET A 190 -4.51 0.53 -2.73
CA MET A 190 -5.55 1.16 -3.53
C MET A 190 -5.19 1.13 -5.02
N SER A 191 -3.92 1.35 -5.38
CA SER A 191 -3.52 1.26 -6.79
C SER A 191 -3.51 -0.18 -7.32
N VAL A 192 -3.19 -1.18 -6.50
CA VAL A 192 -3.37 -2.60 -6.84
C VAL A 192 -4.85 -2.92 -7.06
N LEU A 193 -5.74 -2.44 -6.19
CA LEU A 193 -7.19 -2.56 -6.39
C LEU A 193 -7.64 -1.89 -7.70
N GLN A 194 -7.18 -0.68 -7.97
CA GLN A 194 -7.51 0.04 -9.22
C GLN A 194 -7.08 -0.77 -10.44
N GLU A 195 -5.90 -1.36 -10.41
CA GLU A 195 -5.38 -2.20 -11.50
C GLU A 195 -6.21 -3.47 -11.69
N LEU A 196 -6.63 -4.14 -10.62
CA LEU A 196 -7.54 -5.29 -10.71
C LEU A 196 -8.87 -4.90 -11.38
N ILE A 197 -9.50 -3.82 -10.92
CA ILE A 197 -10.78 -3.38 -11.47
C ILE A 197 -10.62 -2.95 -12.93
N ALA A 198 -9.53 -2.26 -13.27
CA ALA A 198 -9.21 -1.86 -14.65
C ALA A 198 -9.03 -3.09 -15.56
N HIS A 199 -8.27 -4.09 -15.10
CA HIS A 199 -8.08 -5.37 -15.78
C HIS A 199 -9.40 -6.08 -16.05
N ARG A 200 -10.26 -6.22 -15.03
CA ARG A 200 -11.59 -6.87 -15.17
C ARG A 200 -12.55 -6.12 -16.08
N LEU A 201 -12.34 -4.81 -16.26
CA LEU A 201 -13.10 -3.96 -17.17
C LEU A 201 -12.50 -3.89 -18.58
N GLY A 202 -11.27 -4.40 -18.79
CA GLY A 202 -10.57 -4.32 -20.07
C GLY A 202 -10.16 -2.91 -20.47
N VAL A 203 -9.90 -2.02 -19.49
CA VAL A 203 -9.49 -0.62 -19.73
C VAL A 203 -8.15 -0.33 -19.04
N PRO A 204 -7.35 0.63 -19.53
CA PRO A 204 -6.12 1.03 -18.85
C PRO A 204 -6.38 1.73 -17.51
N VAL A 205 -5.38 1.67 -16.63
CA VAL A 205 -5.38 2.39 -15.36
C VAL A 205 -5.23 3.90 -15.61
N GLY A 206 -6.17 4.67 -15.07
CA GLY A 206 -6.14 6.13 -15.07
C GLY A 206 -5.59 6.71 -13.76
N VAL A 207 -6.00 7.95 -13.45
CA VAL A 207 -5.49 8.68 -12.28
C VAL A 207 -6.12 8.19 -10.97
N TYR A 208 -5.28 8.00 -9.96
CA TYR A 208 -5.69 7.76 -8.58
C TYR A 208 -5.69 9.05 -7.77
N ARG A 209 -6.77 9.33 -7.04
CA ARG A 209 -6.90 10.46 -6.12
C ARG A 209 -7.20 9.95 -4.71
N GLN A 210 -6.54 10.51 -3.71
CA GLN A 210 -6.88 10.28 -2.30
C GLN A 210 -7.21 11.59 -1.62
N VAL A 211 -8.47 11.75 -1.22
CA VAL A 211 -8.97 12.90 -0.47
C VAL A 211 -8.90 12.56 1.01
N SER A 212 -8.03 13.24 1.75
CA SER A 212 -7.81 13.04 3.17
C SER A 212 -8.32 14.25 3.94
N ASP A 213 -9.25 14.04 4.87
CA ASP A 213 -9.81 15.10 5.71
C ASP A 213 -8.78 15.53 6.78
N SER A 214 -8.54 14.68 7.78
CA SER A 214 -7.40 14.83 8.69
C SER A 214 -6.14 14.23 8.05
N PHE A 215 -5.34 15.04 7.37
CA PHE A 215 -4.04 14.62 6.82
C PHE A 215 -2.92 15.04 7.77
N HIS A 216 -2.17 14.09 8.30
CA HIS A 216 -1.22 14.37 9.37
C HIS A 216 0.06 13.55 9.27
N VAL A 217 1.12 13.99 9.94
CA VAL A 217 2.36 13.23 10.12
C VAL A 217 2.72 13.15 11.60
N TYR A 218 3.08 11.96 12.07
CA TYR A 218 3.57 11.75 13.43
C TYR A 218 5.01 12.21 13.55
N LEU A 219 5.34 12.88 14.66
CA LEU A 219 6.69 13.28 14.99
C LEU A 219 7.45 12.08 15.61
N ASN A 220 7.88 11.16 14.74
CA ASN A 220 8.57 9.91 15.11
C ASN A 220 9.89 9.73 14.33
N GLU A 221 10.56 8.60 14.57
CA GLU A 221 11.84 8.26 13.91
C GLU A 221 11.79 8.23 12.38
N VAL A 222 10.61 7.95 11.78
CA VAL A 222 10.48 7.99 10.32
C VAL A 222 10.45 9.42 9.85
N TRP A 223 9.67 10.27 10.51
CA TRP A 223 9.65 11.70 10.22
C TRP A 223 11.04 12.31 10.36
N ASP A 224 11.77 11.99 11.42
CA ASP A 224 13.13 12.50 11.62
C ASP A 224 14.08 12.11 10.49
N ARG A 225 13.93 10.89 9.95
CA ARG A 225 14.70 10.43 8.79
C ARG A 225 14.31 11.10 7.49
N VAL A 226 13.08 11.56 7.30
CA VAL A 226 12.64 12.10 5.98
C VAL A 226 12.41 13.60 5.95
N LYS A 227 12.21 14.29 7.07
CA LYS A 227 11.79 15.71 7.12
C LYS A 227 12.75 16.69 6.43
N HIS A 228 14.01 16.30 6.30
CA HIS A 228 15.05 17.09 5.65
C HIS A 228 15.00 16.97 4.11
N LEU A 229 14.32 15.96 3.57
CA LEU A 229 14.10 15.83 2.13
C LEU A 229 13.21 17.00 1.67
N SER A 230 13.53 17.61 0.52
CA SER A 230 12.76 18.75 -0.01
C SER A 230 12.80 18.77 -1.53
N LEU A 231 11.73 19.25 -2.14
CA LEU A 231 11.79 19.81 -3.49
C LEU A 231 12.09 21.30 -3.38
N ASP A 232 13.31 21.69 -3.00
CA ASP A 232 13.72 23.10 -3.15
C ASP A 232 13.57 23.50 -4.63
N ALA A 233 13.04 24.69 -4.91
CA ALA A 233 12.89 25.24 -6.26
C ALA A 233 14.20 25.20 -7.09
N TYR A 234 15.36 25.21 -6.43
CA TYR A 234 16.67 24.98 -7.08
C TYR A 234 16.99 23.49 -7.32
N ALA A 235 16.47 22.58 -6.49
CA ALA A 235 16.65 21.13 -6.58
C ALA A 235 15.62 20.42 -7.49
N ILE A 236 14.51 21.09 -7.86
CA ILE A 236 13.47 20.57 -8.77
C ILE A 236 14.05 20.11 -10.12
N ARG A 237 15.18 20.69 -10.56
CA ARG A 237 15.84 20.30 -11.82
C ARG A 237 16.75 19.07 -11.70
N SER A 238 17.11 18.65 -10.48
CA SER A 238 18.11 17.58 -10.25
C SER A 238 17.57 16.36 -9.51
N ALA A 239 16.44 16.43 -8.83
CA ALA A 239 15.84 15.25 -8.19
C ALA A 239 15.19 14.35 -9.24
N ALA A 240 15.99 13.47 -9.84
CA ALA A 240 15.49 12.39 -10.70
C ALA A 240 14.45 11.57 -9.93
N ASN A 241 13.34 11.22 -10.58
CA ASN A 241 12.40 10.30 -9.94
C ASN A 241 13.10 8.96 -9.75
N PRO A 242 13.00 8.29 -8.58
CA PRO A 242 13.64 7.00 -8.37
C PRO A 242 13.29 5.92 -9.43
N TYR A 243 12.10 6.01 -10.03
CA TYR A 243 11.74 5.12 -11.14
C TYR A 243 12.59 5.34 -12.41
N ASP A 244 13.14 6.54 -12.61
CA ASP A 244 13.99 6.85 -13.77
C ASP A 244 15.40 6.28 -13.62
N THR A 245 15.78 5.82 -12.41
CA THR A 245 17.08 5.18 -12.14
C THR A 245 17.04 3.66 -12.23
N LEU A 246 15.84 3.06 -12.35
CA LEU A 246 15.67 1.62 -12.48
C LEU A 246 16.12 1.17 -13.87
N TYR A 247 17.00 0.17 -13.91
CA TYR A 247 17.53 -0.37 -15.17
C TYR A 247 16.43 -1.09 -15.97
N ASN A 248 16.21 -0.68 -17.22
CA ASN A 248 15.20 -1.26 -18.13
C ASN A 248 13.79 -1.38 -17.51
N TYR A 249 13.39 -0.42 -16.68
CA TYR A 249 12.07 -0.46 -16.06
C TYR A 249 10.95 -0.52 -17.11
N SER A 250 10.07 -1.51 -16.93
CA SER A 250 8.80 -1.61 -17.61
C SER A 250 7.72 -1.94 -16.58
N GLN A 251 6.55 -1.34 -16.75
CA GLN A 251 5.42 -1.66 -15.87
C GLN A 251 5.02 -3.12 -16.10
N SER A 252 4.99 -3.92 -15.04
CA SER A 252 4.50 -5.29 -15.08
C SER A 252 2.98 -5.32 -14.89
N ASP A 253 2.29 -6.14 -15.67
CA ASP A 253 0.88 -6.44 -15.42
C ASP A 253 0.76 -7.35 -14.20
N LEU A 254 -0.11 -7.02 -13.24
CA LEU A 254 -0.34 -7.87 -12.07
C LEU A 254 -1.30 -9.03 -12.34
N PHE A 255 -2.24 -8.85 -13.27
CA PHE A 255 -3.36 -9.76 -13.48
C PHE A 255 -3.49 -10.12 -14.95
N ILE A 256 -3.67 -11.41 -15.24
CA ILE A 256 -3.87 -11.94 -16.59
C ILE A 256 -5.09 -12.87 -16.67
N GLU A 257 -5.45 -13.55 -15.58
CA GLU A 257 -6.60 -14.44 -15.53
C GLU A 257 -7.38 -14.22 -14.23
N HIS A 258 -8.56 -13.64 -14.37
CA HIS A 258 -9.41 -13.32 -13.24
C HIS A 258 -10.09 -14.56 -12.62
N ASP A 259 -10.36 -15.61 -13.40
CA ASP A 259 -11.16 -16.76 -12.93
C ASP A 259 -10.41 -17.63 -11.92
N CYS A 260 -9.07 -17.63 -11.96
CA CYS A 260 -8.25 -18.37 -11.00
C CYS A 260 -7.79 -17.53 -9.80
N LEU A 261 -8.03 -16.21 -9.79
CA LEU A 261 -7.45 -15.31 -8.79
C LEU A 261 -7.92 -15.64 -7.37
N ASP A 262 -9.20 -15.93 -7.16
CA ASP A 262 -9.74 -16.33 -5.85
C ASP A 262 -9.12 -17.65 -5.35
N PHE A 263 -8.85 -18.60 -6.25
CA PHE A 263 -8.14 -19.83 -5.91
C PHE A 263 -6.68 -19.57 -5.54
N GLU A 264 -5.99 -18.69 -6.27
CA GLU A 264 -4.62 -18.30 -5.94
C GLU A 264 -4.54 -17.54 -4.61
N HIS A 265 -5.52 -16.67 -4.31
CA HIS A 265 -5.67 -16.02 -3.01
C HIS A 265 -5.74 -17.05 -1.88
N GLU A 266 -6.70 -17.99 -1.96
CA GLU A 266 -6.87 -19.03 -0.94
C GLU A 266 -5.60 -19.87 -0.78
N ARG A 267 -5.05 -20.32 -1.90
CA ARG A 267 -3.83 -21.13 -1.92
C ARG A 267 -2.66 -20.41 -1.25
N PHE A 268 -2.41 -19.15 -1.59
CA PHE A 268 -1.26 -18.40 -1.09
C PHE A 268 -1.30 -18.23 0.43
N PHE A 269 -2.47 -17.89 0.98
CA PHE A 269 -2.61 -17.66 2.42
C PHE A 269 -2.80 -18.92 3.26
N ASN A 270 -3.11 -20.07 2.63
CA ASN A 270 -3.23 -21.36 3.34
C ASN A 270 -1.91 -22.15 3.39
N TYR A 271 -0.90 -21.78 2.61
CA TYR A 271 0.45 -22.36 2.72
C TYR A 271 1.33 -21.54 3.66
N HIS A 272 2.13 -22.25 4.46
CA HIS A 272 3.23 -21.61 5.16
C HIS A 272 4.26 -21.08 4.13
N PRO A 273 4.89 -19.91 4.33
CA PRO A 273 5.85 -19.33 3.38
C PRO A 273 7.05 -20.22 2.99
N ALA A 274 7.39 -21.21 3.82
CA ALA A 274 8.41 -22.21 3.50
C ALA A 274 7.97 -23.23 2.43
N ASP A 275 6.66 -23.49 2.34
CA ASP A 275 6.08 -24.54 1.50
C ASP A 275 5.46 -23.99 0.22
N ILE A 276 5.30 -22.67 0.14
CA ILE A 276 4.60 -22.00 -0.96
C ILE A 276 5.28 -22.19 -2.33
N VAL A 277 6.59 -22.42 -2.34
CA VAL A 277 7.38 -22.67 -3.56
C VAL A 277 7.19 -24.09 -4.08
N ALA A 278 6.80 -25.04 -3.23
CA ALA A 278 6.43 -26.40 -3.67
C ALA A 278 5.06 -26.44 -4.36
N ALA A 279 4.32 -25.32 -4.32
CA ALA A 279 3.04 -25.16 -4.95
C ALA A 279 3.23 -24.63 -6.39
N ASP A 280 3.42 -25.53 -7.36
CA ASP A 280 3.60 -25.16 -8.78
C ASP A 280 2.32 -24.57 -9.44
N ASN A 281 2.48 -23.84 -10.55
CA ASN A 281 1.43 -23.30 -11.44
C ASN A 281 0.68 -22.02 -11.00
N TRP A 282 1.39 -21.03 -10.45
CA TRP A 282 0.84 -19.67 -10.31
C TRP A 282 0.64 -19.03 -11.69
N VAL A 283 -0.59 -18.62 -11.98
CA VAL A 283 -1.02 -18.05 -13.26
C VAL A 283 -0.81 -16.54 -13.25
N ASN A 284 -1.35 -15.83 -12.25
CA ASN A 284 -1.26 -14.38 -12.23
C ASN A 284 0.15 -13.91 -11.85
N PRO A 285 0.73 -12.93 -12.58
CA PRO A 285 2.03 -12.35 -12.26
C PRO A 285 2.15 -11.82 -10.83
N CYS A 286 1.06 -11.28 -10.25
CA CYS A 286 1.06 -10.84 -8.86
C CYS A 286 1.50 -11.94 -7.89
N TYR A 287 1.19 -13.20 -8.20
CA TYR A 287 1.65 -14.35 -7.43
C TYR A 287 2.97 -14.90 -7.93
N ARG A 288 3.00 -15.30 -9.20
CA ARG A 288 4.13 -15.99 -9.83
C ARG A 288 5.43 -15.20 -9.72
N ASP A 289 5.35 -13.89 -9.98
CA ASP A 289 6.50 -13.05 -10.23
C ASP A 289 6.85 -12.14 -9.03
N ILE A 290 5.94 -12.04 -8.05
CA ILE A 290 6.07 -11.11 -6.92
C ILE A 290 5.79 -11.79 -5.58
N ALA A 291 4.53 -12.14 -5.26
CA ALA A 291 4.16 -12.58 -3.90
C ALA A 291 4.88 -13.85 -3.46
N VAL A 292 5.01 -14.84 -4.34
CA VAL A 292 5.63 -16.13 -4.03
C VAL A 292 7.15 -15.98 -3.82
N PRO A 293 7.91 -15.34 -4.73
CA PRO A 293 9.28 -14.96 -4.46
C PRO A 293 9.45 -14.15 -3.16
N MET A 294 8.59 -13.14 -2.93
CA MET A 294 8.64 -12.30 -1.72
C MET A 294 8.44 -13.11 -0.43
N ALA A 295 7.42 -13.97 -0.39
CA ALA A 295 7.11 -14.81 0.76
C ALA A 295 8.29 -15.72 1.11
N HIS A 296 8.90 -16.35 0.10
CA HIS A 296 10.04 -17.23 0.33
C HIS A 296 11.31 -16.46 0.73
N THR A 297 11.60 -15.32 0.08
CA THR A 297 12.69 -14.42 0.49
C THR A 297 12.54 -14.00 1.96
N TYR A 298 11.33 -13.61 2.36
CA TYR A 298 11.06 -13.17 3.71
C TYR A 298 11.18 -14.31 4.74
N TYR A 299 10.76 -15.52 4.37
CA TYR A 299 11.01 -16.73 5.17
C TYR A 299 12.50 -16.97 5.41
N LEU A 300 13.32 -16.96 4.35
CA LEU A 300 14.78 -17.14 4.45
C LEU A 300 15.43 -16.06 5.33
N TYR A 301 14.99 -14.81 5.19
CA TYR A 301 15.39 -13.72 6.07
C TYR A 301 15.05 -13.99 7.54
N LYS A 302 13.80 -14.37 7.85
CA LYS A 302 13.35 -14.73 9.21
C LYS A 302 14.13 -15.91 9.79
N SER A 303 14.55 -16.86 8.95
CA SER A 303 15.38 -18.00 9.33
C SER A 303 16.87 -17.68 9.46
N GLY A 304 17.28 -16.41 9.28
CA GLY A 304 18.69 -16.00 9.40
C GLY A 304 19.57 -16.36 8.20
N LYS A 305 18.99 -16.84 7.09
CA LYS A 305 19.67 -17.26 5.87
C LYS A 305 19.79 -16.12 4.86
N TYR A 306 20.56 -15.10 5.20
CA TYR A 306 20.60 -13.85 4.40
C TYR A 306 21.11 -14.05 2.97
N ALA A 307 22.15 -14.87 2.76
CA ALA A 307 22.67 -15.15 1.43
C ALA A 307 21.60 -15.79 0.51
N GLU A 308 20.88 -16.81 1.02
CA GLU A 308 19.76 -17.44 0.32
C GLU A 308 18.62 -16.44 0.08
N ALA A 309 18.34 -15.57 1.06
CA ALA A 309 17.30 -14.54 0.94
C ALA A 309 17.61 -13.56 -0.20
N TYR A 310 18.86 -13.10 -0.34
CA TYR A 310 19.28 -12.25 -1.46
C TYR A 310 19.17 -12.97 -2.81
N GLU A 311 19.61 -14.24 -2.88
CA GLU A 311 19.49 -15.05 -4.10
C GLU A 311 18.02 -15.18 -4.52
N HIS A 312 17.12 -15.49 -3.59
CA HIS A 312 15.70 -15.59 -3.88
C HIS A 312 15.03 -14.25 -4.18
N CYS A 313 15.49 -13.16 -3.58
CA CYS A 313 14.96 -11.83 -3.85
C CYS A 313 15.15 -11.46 -5.34
N ASN A 314 16.22 -11.94 -5.97
CA ASN A 314 16.46 -11.73 -7.41
C ASN A 314 15.46 -12.47 -8.32
N LYS A 315 14.62 -13.36 -7.78
CA LYS A 315 13.54 -14.00 -8.53
C LYS A 315 12.27 -13.14 -8.62
N ILE A 316 12.20 -12.04 -7.85
CA ILE A 316 11.15 -11.03 -8.04
C ILE A 316 11.38 -10.38 -9.41
N VAL A 317 10.41 -10.49 -10.31
CA VAL A 317 10.58 -10.05 -11.71
C VAL A 317 10.50 -8.53 -11.84
N PRO A 318 9.51 -7.82 -11.27
CA PRO A 318 9.46 -6.37 -11.43
C PRO A 318 10.61 -5.68 -10.68
N GLU A 319 11.35 -4.85 -11.41
CA GLU A 319 12.56 -4.19 -10.90
C GLU A 319 12.30 -3.29 -9.70
N ASP A 320 11.17 -2.57 -9.67
CA ASP A 320 10.82 -1.67 -8.57
C ASP A 320 10.60 -2.43 -7.25
N TRP A 321 9.84 -3.52 -7.30
CA TRP A 321 9.64 -4.41 -6.15
C TRP A 321 10.93 -5.10 -5.70
N LYS A 322 11.72 -5.61 -6.66
CA LYS A 322 13.00 -6.26 -6.37
C LYS A 322 13.98 -5.30 -5.69
N ASP A 323 14.18 -4.11 -6.24
CA ASP A 323 15.11 -3.11 -5.68
C ASP A 323 14.67 -2.66 -4.29
N ALA A 324 13.38 -2.43 -4.08
CA ALA A 324 12.85 -2.10 -2.75
C ALA A 324 13.11 -3.23 -1.74
N CYS A 325 12.86 -4.49 -2.11
CA CYS A 325 13.10 -5.66 -1.25
C CYS A 325 14.59 -5.83 -0.91
N LEU A 326 15.48 -5.68 -1.90
CA LEU A 326 16.92 -5.74 -1.70
C LEU A 326 17.41 -4.62 -0.77
N SER A 327 16.94 -3.38 -0.96
CA SER A 327 17.24 -2.24 -0.10
C SER A 327 16.76 -2.46 1.34
N TRP A 328 15.56 -3.03 1.50
CA TRP A 328 15.00 -3.36 2.81
C TRP A 328 15.82 -4.42 3.54
N LEU A 329 16.21 -5.51 2.85
CA LEU A 329 17.05 -6.58 3.39
C LEU A 329 18.40 -6.05 3.85
N ARG A 330 19.07 -5.26 3.01
CA ARG A 330 20.36 -4.62 3.32
C ARG A 330 20.29 -3.79 4.60
N THR A 331 19.26 -2.97 4.73
CA THR A 331 19.04 -2.15 5.92
C THR A 331 18.89 -3.00 7.19
N ARG A 332 18.24 -4.16 7.14
CA ARG A 332 18.06 -5.05 8.30
C ARG A 332 19.35 -5.78 8.64
N GLU A 333 20.08 -6.23 7.63
CA GLU A 333 21.39 -6.87 7.81
C GLU A 333 22.39 -5.90 8.45
N GLU A 334 22.48 -4.67 7.96
CA GLU A 334 23.34 -3.63 8.54
C GLU A 334 22.98 -3.32 9.99
N ARG A 335 21.68 -3.21 10.32
CA ARG A 335 21.23 -3.01 11.71
C ARG A 335 21.61 -4.19 12.60
N ARG A 336 21.42 -5.42 12.12
CA ARG A 336 21.82 -6.63 12.86
C ARG A 336 23.31 -6.66 13.12
N ASN A 337 24.13 -6.36 12.11
CA ASN A 337 25.59 -6.38 12.25
C ASN A 337 26.06 -5.30 13.24
N LYS A 338 25.46 -4.10 13.22
CA LYS A 338 25.73 -3.04 14.20
C LYS A 338 25.35 -3.41 15.64
N LEU A 339 24.29 -4.21 15.83
CA LEU A 339 23.90 -4.71 17.16
C LEU A 339 24.89 -5.78 17.64
N ALA A 340 25.25 -6.71 16.76
CA ALA A 340 26.25 -7.75 17.05
C ALA A 340 27.63 -7.15 17.42
N GLU A 341 28.05 -6.07 16.75
CA GLU A 341 29.27 -5.31 17.08
C GLU A 341 29.21 -4.64 18.47
N LYS A 342 28.02 -4.33 18.98
CA LYS A 342 27.81 -3.74 20.31
C LYS A 342 27.66 -4.77 21.44
N GLY A 343 27.62 -6.06 21.12
CA GLY A 343 27.41 -7.13 22.10
C GLY A 343 25.99 -7.21 22.66
N GLU A 344 25.02 -6.61 21.96
CA GLU A 344 23.57 -6.73 22.18
C GLU A 344 22.99 -7.77 21.21
#